data_AF-A0A849AN70-F1
#
_entry.id   AF-A0A849AN70-F1
#
_cell.length_a   1.000
_cell.length_b   1.000
_cell.length_c   1.000
_cell.angle_alpha   90.00
_cell.angle_beta   90.00
_cell.angle_gamma   90.00
#
_symmetry.space_group_name_H-M   'P 1'
#
loop_
_entity.id
_entity.type
_entity.pdbx_description
1 polymer ?
#
loop_
_entity_poly.entity_id
_entity_poly.type
_entity_poly.pdbx_seq_one_letter_code
_entity_poly.pdbx_strand_id
1 'polypeptide(L)'
;MIIDDPGSSIGTPLHPVPARTGAETQSGTTSVRWRALLLGCVTAAVLSALLAGVIGYRLGHAVPDDNSAEAGFARDMQVHHSQAAQMAFIIRDKSKNPTIRTIAYDIISTQQQQAGQMFGWLELWRLPQAATQPPMSWMPTTHVRQTTTHLGARMPGMASESQSASCGLSSARPRTDAS
;
A
#
# COMPACT_ATOMS: atom_id res chain seq x y z
N MET A 1 55.05 -73.21 -73.17
CA MET A 1 54.52 -72.37 -74.26
C MET A 1 53.52 -71.42 -73.59
N ILE A 2 53.98 -70.39 -72.88
CA ILE A 2 54.53 -69.11 -73.37
C ILE A 2 53.59 -68.49 -74.39
N ILE A 3 52.72 -67.59 -73.93
CA ILE A 3 52.31 -66.40 -74.67
C ILE A 3 52.48 -65.21 -73.72
N ASP A 4 53.24 -64.27 -74.25
CA ASP A 4 53.66 -62.96 -73.77
C ASP A 4 52.52 -61.94 -73.98
N ASP A 5 52.33 -60.98 -73.06
CA ASP A 5 52.11 -59.57 -73.42
C ASP A 5 52.25 -58.65 -72.16
N PRO A 6 53.05 -57.58 -72.22
CA PRO A 6 53.26 -56.63 -71.13
C PRO A 6 52.45 -55.32 -71.31
N GLY A 7 51.59 -55.00 -70.35
CA GLY A 7 50.80 -53.77 -70.34
C GLY A 7 51.01 -52.95 -69.07
N SER A 8 51.82 -51.89 -69.19
CA SER A 8 51.99 -50.80 -68.21
C SER A 8 50.66 -50.15 -67.80
N SER A 9 50.47 -49.83 -66.51
CA SER A 9 49.91 -48.54 -66.02
C SER A 9 49.59 -48.54 -64.50
N ILE A 10 50.37 -47.74 -63.76
CA ILE A 10 50.00 -46.85 -62.64
C ILE A 10 48.75 -47.23 -61.80
N GLY A 11 48.99 -47.70 -60.56
CA GLY A 11 47.98 -47.87 -59.51
C GLY A 11 48.36 -47.09 -58.24
N THR A 12 47.51 -46.15 -57.87
CA THR A 12 47.53 -45.25 -56.69
C THR A 12 47.63 -46.00 -55.34
N PRO A 13 48.35 -45.49 -54.32
CA PRO A 13 48.40 -46.14 -53.01
C PRO A 13 47.11 -45.89 -52.20
N LEU A 14 46.52 -46.97 -51.68
CA LEU A 14 45.37 -46.92 -50.76
C LEU A 14 45.84 -46.80 -49.30
N HIS A 15 45.21 -45.86 -48.58
CA HIS A 15 45.44 -45.53 -47.17
C HIS A 15 44.87 -46.59 -46.19
N PRO A 16 45.40 -46.67 -44.95
CA PRO A 16 45.01 -47.67 -43.95
C PRO A 16 43.67 -47.36 -43.24
N VAL A 17 42.95 -48.43 -42.87
CA VAL A 17 41.72 -48.41 -42.08
C VAL A 17 42.03 -48.15 -40.59
N PRO A 18 41.34 -47.24 -39.89
CA PRO A 18 41.56 -47.05 -38.45
C PRO A 18 40.81 -48.08 -37.60
N ALA A 19 41.48 -48.54 -36.54
CA ALA A 19 40.96 -49.44 -35.52
C ALA A 19 39.87 -48.77 -34.65
N ARG A 20 38.81 -49.53 -34.35
CA ARG A 20 37.73 -49.13 -33.45
C ARG A 20 38.25 -49.12 -32.00
N THR A 21 38.49 -47.92 -31.47
CA THR A 21 38.84 -47.73 -30.06
C THR A 21 37.57 -47.52 -29.25
N GLY A 22 37.35 -48.35 -28.23
CA GLY A 22 36.29 -48.17 -27.24
C GLY A 22 36.54 -46.90 -26.45
N ALA A 23 35.51 -46.06 -26.32
CA ALA A 23 35.52 -44.94 -25.39
C ALA A 23 34.54 -45.28 -24.26
N GLU A 24 35.12 -45.65 -23.12
CA GLU A 24 34.43 -45.66 -21.84
C GLU A 24 33.85 -44.28 -21.52
N THR A 25 32.65 -44.30 -20.96
CA THR A 25 31.86 -43.14 -20.56
C THR A 25 32.51 -42.39 -19.39
N GLN A 26 32.96 -41.16 -19.59
CA GLN A 26 33.30 -40.21 -18.52
C GLN A 26 32.47 -38.91 -18.65
N SER A 27 31.21 -38.95 -18.20
CA SER A 27 30.30 -37.79 -18.23
C SER A 27 29.83 -37.30 -16.86
N GLY A 28 30.46 -37.75 -15.76
CA GLY A 28 29.89 -37.62 -14.41
C GLY A 28 30.12 -36.30 -13.65
N THR A 29 31.18 -35.53 -13.93
CA THR A 29 31.63 -34.46 -13.01
C THR A 29 31.39 -33.03 -13.54
N THR A 30 31.35 -32.85 -14.86
CA THR A 30 31.08 -31.54 -15.48
C THR A 30 29.62 -31.11 -15.27
N SER A 31 28.68 -32.04 -15.35
CA SER A 31 27.24 -31.77 -15.23
C SER A 31 26.84 -31.22 -13.85
N VAL A 32 27.48 -31.68 -12.77
CA VAL A 32 27.19 -31.20 -11.40
C VAL A 32 27.71 -29.78 -11.19
N ARG A 33 28.92 -29.47 -11.66
CA ARG A 33 29.53 -28.12 -11.55
C ARG A 33 28.75 -27.09 -12.37
N TRP A 34 28.31 -27.45 -13.57
CA TRP A 34 27.48 -26.58 -14.41
C TRP A 34 26.10 -26.34 -13.79
N ARG A 35 25.46 -27.36 -13.19
CA ARG A 35 24.20 -27.18 -12.47
C ARG A 35 24.35 -26.27 -11.25
N ALA A 36 25.42 -26.43 -10.47
CA ALA A 36 25.71 -25.56 -9.33
C ALA A 36 25.93 -24.10 -9.75
N LEU A 37 26.65 -23.86 -10.86
CA LEU A 37 26.85 -22.52 -11.41
C LEU A 37 25.54 -21.91 -11.93
N LEU A 38 24.70 -22.68 -12.62
CA LEU A 38 23.39 -22.21 -13.09
C LEU A 38 22.46 -21.87 -11.91
N LEU A 39 22.41 -22.70 -10.86
CA LEU A 39 21.66 -22.35 -9.65
C LEU A 39 22.22 -21.10 -8.97
N GLY A 40 23.55 -20.94 -8.92
CA GLY A 40 24.19 -19.72 -8.41
C GLY A 40 23.80 -18.46 -9.19
N CYS A 41 23.79 -18.53 -10.52
CA CYS A 41 23.38 -17.42 -11.38
C CYS A 41 21.89 -17.10 -11.23
N VAL A 42 21.02 -18.12 -11.19
CA VAL A 42 19.57 -17.92 -11.00
C VAL A 42 19.27 -17.30 -9.64
N THR A 43 19.91 -17.78 -8.58
CA THR A 43 19.75 -17.19 -7.24
C THR A 43 20.25 -15.74 -7.18
N ALA A 44 21.40 -15.44 -7.76
CA ALA A 44 21.91 -14.07 -7.86
C ALA A 44 20.97 -13.15 -8.67
N ALA A 45 20.42 -13.64 -9.79
CA ALA A 45 19.47 -12.88 -10.61
C ALA A 45 18.16 -12.60 -9.86
N VAL A 46 17.61 -13.61 -9.16
CA VAL A 46 16.40 -13.44 -8.34
C VAL A 46 16.64 -12.44 -7.21
N LEU A 47 17.75 -12.54 -6.49
CA LEU A 47 18.09 -11.59 -5.43
C LEU A 47 18.26 -10.16 -5.97
N SER A 48 18.89 -10.02 -7.14
CA SER A 48 19.05 -8.71 -7.80
C SER A 48 17.72 -8.11 -8.23
N ALA A 49 16.80 -8.92 -8.78
CA ALA A 49 15.46 -8.49 -9.15
C ALA A 49 14.62 -8.09 -7.92
N LEU A 50 14.70 -8.86 -6.82
CA LEU A 50 14.04 -8.51 -5.56
C LEU A 50 14.59 -7.19 -4.99
N LEU A 51 15.92 -7.02 -4.98
CA LEU A 51 16.55 -5.79 -4.51
C LEU A 51 16.15 -4.59 -5.37
N ALA A 52 16.18 -4.73 -6.70
CA ALA A 52 15.73 -3.68 -7.62
C ALA A 52 14.24 -3.36 -7.43
N GLY A 53 13.40 -4.36 -7.19
CA GLY A 53 11.99 -4.18 -6.87
C GLY A 53 11.77 -3.41 -5.57
N VAL A 54 12.52 -3.72 -4.51
CA VAL A 54 12.46 -3.00 -3.23
C VAL A 54 12.92 -1.55 -3.41
N ILE A 55 14.04 -1.32 -4.09
CA ILE A 55 14.56 0.02 -4.36
C ILE A 55 13.56 0.83 -5.19
N GLY A 56 13.03 0.24 -6.27
CA GLY A 56 12.01 0.85 -7.11
C GLY A 56 10.74 1.20 -6.34
N TYR A 57 10.29 0.30 -5.46
CA TYR A 57 9.15 0.56 -4.57
C TYR A 57 9.40 1.74 -3.62
N ARG A 58 10.60 1.81 -3.01
CA ARG A 58 10.98 2.89 -2.08
C ARG A 58 11.14 4.24 -2.77
N LEU A 59 11.64 4.26 -4.00
CA LEU A 59 11.77 5.49 -4.78
C LEU A 59 10.43 5.96 -5.36
N GLY A 60 9.52 5.03 -5.66
CA GLY A 60 8.22 5.33 -6.27
C GLY A 60 7.11 5.73 -5.26
N HIS A 61 7.24 5.36 -3.99
CA HIS A 61 6.26 5.72 -2.96
C HIS A 61 6.78 6.89 -2.12
N ALA A 62 6.51 8.11 -2.56
CA ALA A 62 6.74 9.30 -1.75
C ALA A 62 5.82 9.26 -0.52
N VAL A 63 6.40 9.32 0.67
CA VAL A 63 5.64 9.54 1.91
C VAL A 63 5.06 10.96 1.86
N PRO A 64 3.77 11.15 2.20
CA PRO A 64 3.18 12.49 2.24
C PRO A 64 3.97 13.44 3.16
N ASP A 65 4.16 14.69 2.72
CA ASP A 65 4.76 15.74 3.55
C ASP A 65 3.72 16.46 4.43
N ASP A 66 4.19 17.35 5.30
CA ASP A 66 3.35 18.05 6.29
C ASP A 66 2.23 18.90 5.67
N ASN A 67 2.44 19.42 4.46
CA ASN A 67 1.53 20.31 3.75
C ASN A 67 0.71 19.58 2.67
N SER A 68 0.81 18.25 2.62
CA SER A 68 0.11 17.46 1.61
C SER A 68 -1.40 17.41 1.86
N ALA A 69 -2.15 17.08 0.81
CA ALA A 69 -3.60 16.89 0.90
C ALA A 69 -3.97 15.75 1.88
N GLU A 70 -3.20 14.68 1.86
CA GLU A 70 -3.37 13.50 2.72
C GLU A 70 -3.15 13.86 4.20
N ALA A 71 -2.09 14.61 4.50
CA ALA A 71 -1.79 15.05 5.86
C ALA A 71 -2.86 16.00 6.39
N GLY A 72 -3.26 16.99 5.58
CA GLY A 72 -4.33 17.92 5.95
C GLY A 72 -5.68 17.23 6.16
N PHE A 73 -6.08 16.35 5.22
CA PHE A 73 -7.31 15.57 5.34
C PHE A 73 -7.32 14.70 6.60
N ALA A 74 -6.23 13.99 6.89
CA ALA A 74 -6.15 13.12 8.06
C ALA A 74 -6.32 13.90 9.37
N ARG A 75 -5.73 15.08 9.50
CA ARG A 75 -5.85 15.92 10.70
C ARG A 75 -7.25 16.47 10.88
N ASP A 76 -7.80 17.03 9.80
CA ASP A 76 -9.11 17.65 9.79
C ASP A 76 -10.21 16.61 10.06
N MET A 77 -10.17 15.46 9.37
CA MET A 77 -11.17 14.42 9.57
C MET A 77 -11.04 13.73 10.93
N GLN A 78 -9.86 13.64 11.55
CA GLN A 78 -9.77 13.21 12.95
C GLN A 78 -10.60 14.11 13.88
N VAL A 79 -10.45 15.43 13.74
CA VAL A 79 -11.21 16.40 14.54
C VAL A 79 -12.70 16.28 14.25
N HIS A 80 -13.09 16.17 12.97
CA HIS A 80 -14.49 16.02 12.56
C HIS A 80 -15.13 14.74 13.15
N HIS A 81 -14.44 13.61 13.03
CA HIS A 81 -14.89 12.32 13.55
C HIS A 81 -14.99 12.33 15.08
N SER A 82 -14.05 12.99 15.77
CA SER A 82 -14.08 13.12 17.22
C SER A 82 -15.34 13.88 17.70
N GLN A 83 -15.72 14.95 16.99
CA GLN A 83 -16.95 15.69 17.29
C GLN A 83 -18.20 14.82 17.02
N ALA A 84 -18.22 14.10 15.90
CA ALA A 84 -19.34 13.20 15.57
C ALA A 84 -19.53 12.12 16.65
N ALA A 85 -18.44 11.50 17.12
CA ALA A 85 -18.47 10.52 18.20
C ALA A 85 -18.96 11.15 19.52
N GLN A 86 -18.52 12.37 19.84
CA GLN A 86 -18.98 13.09 21.04
C GLN A 86 -20.50 13.34 21.00
N MET A 87 -21.03 13.79 19.85
CA MET A 87 -22.47 14.00 19.68
C MET A 87 -23.24 12.68 19.79
N ALA A 88 -22.71 11.59 19.24
CA ALA A 88 -23.33 10.28 19.34
C ALA A 88 -23.33 9.75 20.79
N PHE A 89 -22.28 9.99 21.59
CA PHE A 89 -22.29 9.70 23.03
C PHE A 89 -23.42 10.44 23.76
N ILE A 90 -23.58 11.74 23.48
CA ILE A 90 -24.65 12.55 24.06
C ILE A 90 -26.03 11.97 23.72
N ILE A 91 -26.26 11.58 22.46
CA ILE A 91 -27.53 10.98 22.02
C ILE A 91 -27.77 9.62 22.68
N ARG A 92 -26.75 8.76 22.74
CA ARG A 92 -26.82 7.45 23.38
C ARG A 92 -27.26 7.57 24.83
N ASP A 93 -26.66 8.49 25.59
CA ASP A 93 -26.92 8.64 27.02
C ASP A 93 -28.30 9.22 27.31
N LYS A 94 -28.86 10.00 26.36
CA LYS A 94 -30.16 10.68 26.51
C LYS A 94 -31.35 9.89 25.97
N SER A 95 -31.13 9.08 24.95
CA SER A 95 -32.22 8.36 24.30
C SER A 95 -32.65 7.13 25.12
N LYS A 96 -33.96 7.00 25.33
CA LYS A 96 -34.59 5.77 25.85
C LYS A 96 -34.99 4.79 24.74
N ASN A 97 -34.93 5.22 23.48
CA ASN A 97 -35.28 4.37 22.34
C ASN A 97 -34.11 3.43 22.01
N PRO A 98 -34.28 2.10 22.10
CA PRO A 98 -33.20 1.14 21.88
C PRO A 98 -32.60 1.22 20.47
N THR A 99 -33.41 1.44 19.43
CA THR A 99 -32.94 1.59 18.05
C THR A 99 -32.01 2.80 17.90
N ILE A 100 -32.37 3.94 18.49
CA ILE A 100 -31.54 5.15 18.46
C ILE A 100 -30.22 4.95 19.21
N ARG A 101 -30.26 4.22 20.33
CA ARG A 101 -29.04 3.88 21.08
C ARG A 101 -28.11 2.99 20.26
N THR A 102 -28.64 2.00 19.54
CA THR A 102 -27.86 1.14 18.64
C THR A 102 -27.18 1.96 17.55
N ILE A 103 -27.93 2.81 16.83
CA ILE A 103 -27.36 3.69 15.80
C ILE A 103 -26.27 4.59 16.38
N ALA A 104 -26.49 5.13 17.59
CA ALA A 104 -25.47 5.94 18.26
C ALA A 104 -24.20 5.14 18.58
N TYR A 105 -24.31 3.88 19.03
CA TYR A 105 -23.16 3.00 19.22
C TYR A 105 -22.39 2.72 17.92
N ASP A 106 -23.10 2.51 16.81
CA ASP A 106 -22.48 2.28 15.52
C ASP A 106 -21.70 3.52 15.06
N ILE A 107 -22.27 4.72 15.22
CA ILE A 107 -21.58 5.98 14.92
C ILE A 107 -20.34 6.15 15.82
N ILE A 108 -20.47 5.95 17.13
CA ILE A 108 -19.33 6.05 18.06
C ILE A 108 -18.19 5.14 17.59
N SER A 109 -18.51 3.87 17.33
CA SER A 109 -17.51 2.84 17.01
C SER A 109 -16.83 3.11 15.67
N THR A 110 -17.62 3.39 14.63
CA THR A 110 -17.11 3.65 13.28
C THR A 110 -16.30 4.94 13.20
N GLN A 111 -16.78 6.02 13.83
CA GLN A 111 -16.07 7.30 13.76
C GLN A 111 -14.76 7.27 14.57
N GLN A 112 -14.74 6.61 15.74
CA GLN A 112 -13.49 6.44 16.50
C GLN A 112 -12.48 5.55 15.78
N GLN A 113 -12.94 4.47 15.14
CA GLN A 113 -12.06 3.60 14.36
C GLN A 113 -11.40 4.38 13.21
N GLN A 114 -12.17 5.15 12.46
CA GLN A 114 -11.65 5.95 11.35
C GLN A 114 -10.71 7.06 11.84
N ALA A 115 -11.05 7.74 12.95
CA ALA A 115 -10.13 8.68 13.61
C ALA A 115 -8.79 8.01 13.97
N GLY A 116 -8.83 6.81 14.55
CA GLY A 116 -7.62 6.06 14.90
C GLY A 116 -6.79 5.63 13.68
N GLN A 117 -7.42 5.31 12.54
CA GLN A 117 -6.70 5.00 11.30
C GLN A 117 -5.93 6.23 10.80
N MET A 118 -6.58 7.39 10.78
CA MET A 118 -5.96 8.65 10.35
C MET A 118 -4.83 9.08 11.29
N PHE A 119 -5.00 8.89 12.60
CA PHE A 119 -3.93 9.08 13.58
C PHE A 119 -2.73 8.18 13.25
N GLY A 120 -2.99 6.90 12.98
CA GLY A 120 -1.96 5.92 12.64
C GLY A 120 -1.23 6.22 11.33
N TRP A 121 -1.92 6.78 10.33
CA TRP A 121 -1.28 7.23 9.09
C TRP A 121 -0.29 8.37 9.35
N LEU A 122 -0.67 9.38 10.13
CA LEU A 122 0.23 10.48 10.48
C LEU A 122 1.45 9.97 11.28
N GLU A 123 1.25 9.02 12.19
CA GLU A 123 2.36 8.39 12.94
C GLU A 123 3.30 7.62 11.99
N LEU A 124 2.74 6.85 11.06
CA LEU A 124 3.51 6.10 10.06
C LEU A 124 4.33 7.02 9.15
N TRP A 125 3.77 8.19 8.81
CA TRP A 125 4.45 9.23 8.01
C TRP A 125 5.37 10.12 8.84
N ARG A 126 5.41 9.94 10.17
CA ARG A 126 6.15 10.78 11.13
C ARG A 126 5.76 12.26 11.06
N LEU A 127 4.47 12.53 10.86
CA LEU A 127 3.92 13.87 10.81
C LEU A 127 3.25 14.26 12.13
N PRO A 128 3.24 15.55 12.51
CA PRO A 128 2.49 16.02 13.66
C PRO A 128 0.99 15.73 13.54
N GLN A 129 0.36 15.37 14.66
CA GLN A 129 -1.09 15.11 14.74
C GLN A 129 -1.92 16.40 14.63
N ALA A 130 -1.36 17.53 15.05
CA ALA A 130 -1.99 18.85 14.93
C ALA A 130 -1.48 19.58 13.69
N ALA A 131 -2.37 20.27 12.98
CA ALA A 131 -2.00 21.14 11.88
C ALA A 131 -1.47 22.47 12.41
N THR A 132 -0.46 23.03 11.74
CA THR A 132 -0.01 24.42 11.95
C THR A 132 -0.82 25.42 11.13
N GLN A 133 -1.48 24.94 10.07
CA GLN A 133 -2.32 25.73 9.18
C GLN A 133 -3.79 25.69 9.61
N PRO A 134 -4.61 26.69 9.21
CA PRO A 134 -6.05 26.64 9.42
C PRO A 134 -6.69 25.39 8.79
N PRO A 135 -7.80 24.89 9.36
CA PRO A 135 -8.53 23.78 8.76
C PRO A 135 -8.86 24.03 7.29
N MET A 136 -8.87 22.97 6.50
CA MET A 136 -9.18 22.96 5.06
C MET A 136 -8.14 23.67 4.18
N SER A 137 -6.99 24.12 4.70
CA SER A 137 -5.93 24.73 3.91
C SER A 137 -5.35 23.80 2.82
N TRP A 138 -5.55 22.49 2.99
CA TRP A 138 -5.08 21.43 2.11
C TRP A 138 -5.99 21.21 0.88
N MET A 139 -7.22 21.75 0.88
CA MET A 139 -8.11 21.66 -0.27
C MET A 139 -7.79 22.74 -1.31
N PRO A 140 -7.61 22.39 -2.60
CA PRO A 140 -7.44 23.38 -3.65
C PRO A 140 -8.69 24.28 -3.75
N THR A 141 -8.47 25.60 -3.75
CA THR A 141 -9.52 26.63 -3.69
C THR A 141 -10.47 26.67 -4.88
N THR A 142 -10.25 25.86 -5.92
CA THR A 142 -11.05 25.86 -7.15
C THR A 142 -12.49 25.39 -6.95
N HIS A 143 -12.79 24.61 -5.91
CA HIS A 143 -14.16 24.16 -5.58
C HIS A 143 -14.77 24.85 -4.35
N VAL A 144 -14.00 25.70 -3.64
CA VAL A 144 -14.34 26.20 -2.30
C VAL A 144 -14.89 27.64 -2.33
N ARG A 145 -14.69 28.38 -3.42
CA ARG A 145 -15.01 29.82 -3.53
C ARG A 145 -16.49 30.18 -3.27
N GLN A 146 -17.42 29.23 -3.38
CA GLN A 146 -18.85 29.52 -3.14
C GLN A 146 -19.31 29.28 -1.69
N THR A 147 -18.60 28.49 -0.88
CA THR A 147 -19.07 28.06 0.46
C THR A 147 -18.28 28.66 1.63
N THR A 148 -17.01 29.05 1.46
CA THR A 148 -16.19 29.56 2.58
C THR A 148 -16.52 30.98 3.02
N THR A 149 -17.16 31.79 2.19
CA THR A 149 -17.42 33.21 2.52
C THR A 149 -18.44 33.39 3.66
N HIS A 150 -19.26 32.38 3.98
CA HIS A 150 -20.26 32.45 5.05
C HIS A 150 -20.01 31.55 6.27
N LEU A 151 -19.05 30.61 6.23
CA LEU A 151 -18.88 29.58 7.28
C LEU A 151 -17.66 29.75 8.21
N GLY A 152 -16.83 30.78 7.99
CA GLY A 152 -15.75 31.17 8.90
C GLY A 152 -14.80 30.04 9.29
N ALA A 153 -13.81 29.71 8.45
CA ALA A 153 -12.69 28.80 8.76
C ALA A 153 -13.03 27.47 9.50
N ARG A 154 -14.29 27.02 9.44
CA ARG A 154 -14.78 25.80 10.09
C ARG A 154 -14.98 24.72 9.05
N MET A 155 -14.65 23.49 9.40
CA MET A 155 -14.92 22.35 8.52
C MET A 155 -16.43 22.22 8.25
N PRO A 156 -16.84 21.89 7.01
CA PRO A 156 -18.25 21.71 6.66
C PRO A 156 -18.96 20.70 7.57
N GLY A 157 -20.16 21.05 8.03
CA GLY A 157 -21.01 20.16 8.83
C GLY A 157 -20.63 20.01 10.31
N MET A 158 -19.56 20.67 10.79
CA MET A 158 -19.25 20.70 12.23
C MET A 158 -20.33 21.46 13.00
N ALA A 159 -20.79 20.90 14.11
CA ALA A 159 -21.67 21.59 15.04
C ALA A 159 -20.93 22.81 15.64
N SER A 160 -21.66 23.92 15.81
CA SER A 160 -21.19 25.07 16.60
C SER A 160 -21.05 24.69 18.06
N GLU A 161 -20.22 25.44 18.82
CA GLU A 161 -20.10 25.21 20.27
C GLU A 161 -21.46 25.41 20.97
N SER A 162 -22.25 26.39 20.53
CA SER A 162 -23.61 26.60 21.01
C SER A 162 -24.57 25.45 20.65
N GLN A 163 -24.37 24.77 19.52
CA GLN A 163 -25.16 23.59 19.13
C GLN A 163 -24.79 22.36 19.97
N SER A 164 -23.49 22.11 20.17
CA SER A 164 -23.03 21.03 21.07
C SER A 164 -23.46 21.29 22.52
N ALA A 165 -23.33 22.55 23.00
CA ALA A 165 -23.76 22.96 24.32
C ALA A 165 -25.27 22.91 24.49
N SER A 166 -26.07 23.33 23.50
CA SER A 166 -27.54 23.23 23.57
C SER A 166 -28.01 21.78 23.54
N CYS A 167 -27.37 20.92 22.75
CA CYS A 167 -27.59 19.48 22.82
C CYS A 167 -27.28 18.95 24.22
N GLY A 168 -26.18 19.43 24.85
CA GLY A 168 -25.78 19.18 26.23
C GLY A 168 -26.80 19.64 27.28
N LEU A 169 -27.20 20.92 27.24
CA LEU A 169 -28.03 21.63 28.22
C LEU A 169 -29.53 21.31 28.11
N SER A 170 -30.04 21.04 26.89
CA SER A 170 -31.46 20.68 26.67
C SER A 170 -31.86 19.40 27.43
N SER A 171 -30.89 18.60 27.87
CA SER A 171 -31.14 17.42 28.70
C SER A 171 -31.00 17.62 30.20
N ALA A 172 -30.49 18.77 30.66
CA ALA A 172 -30.29 19.04 32.08
C ALA A 172 -31.54 19.67 32.73
N ARG A 173 -32.49 20.17 31.91
CA ARG A 173 -33.81 20.54 32.40
C ARG A 173 -34.63 19.27 32.64
N PRO A 174 -35.03 18.95 33.89
CA PRO A 174 -36.11 18.00 34.07
C PRO A 174 -37.33 18.54 33.33
N ARG A 175 -37.93 17.72 32.48
CA ARG A 175 -39.22 18.00 31.87
C ARG A 175 -40.24 17.99 33.02
N THR A 176 -40.46 19.13 33.65
CA THR A 176 -41.73 19.40 34.31
C THR A 176 -42.78 19.49 33.20
N ASP A 177 -44.05 19.34 33.57
CA ASP A 177 -45.23 19.37 32.69
C ASP A 177 -45.53 17.97 32.07
N ALA A 178 -46.69 17.31 32.27
CA ALA A 178 -47.90 17.48 33.08
C ALA A 178 -48.60 16.09 33.05
N SER A 179 -49.10 15.55 34.18
CA SER A 179 -50.54 15.43 34.53
C SER A 179 -51.46 14.95 33.40
#